data_AF-A0A1V3KXF1-F1
#
_entry.id   AF-A0A1V3KXF1-F1
#
_cell.length_a   1.000
_cell.length_b   1.000
_cell.length_c   1.000
_cell.angle_alpha   90.00
_cell.angle_beta   90.00
_cell.angle_gamma   90.00
#
_symmetry.space_group_name_H-M   'P 1'
#
loop_
_entity.id
_entity.type
_entity.pdbx_description
1 polymer ?
#
loop_
_entity_poly.entity_id
_entity_poly.type
_entity_poly.pdbx_seq_one_letter_code
_entity_poly.pdbx_strand_id
1 'polypeptide(L)'
;MTTELQKLDPDAAIDIAYDIFLEMAGENLDPADIMLFNLQFEERGAVEFVETAEDWEQEIGVLIDPDAFAEVWIGLVNDKDEMDDVFAKFLISHHEEDREFHVIWKK
;
A
#
# COMPACT_ATOMS: atom_id res chain seq x y z
N MET A 1 22.68 21.87 2.84
CA MET A 1 21.45 21.82 2.04
C MET A 1 20.50 20.99 2.86
N THR A 2 19.61 21.63 3.59
CA THR A 2 18.56 20.94 4.34
C THR A 2 17.56 20.51 3.27
N THR A 3 17.66 19.27 2.80
CA THR A 3 16.62 18.71 1.94
C THR A 3 15.41 18.56 2.84
N GLU A 4 14.51 19.55 2.82
CA GLU A 4 13.21 19.42 3.46
C GLU A 4 12.54 18.24 2.78
N LEU A 5 12.39 17.14 3.52
CA LEU A 5 11.72 15.93 3.05
C LEU A 5 10.28 16.33 2.71
N GLN A 6 10.00 16.49 1.42
CA GLN A 6 8.65 16.79 0.97
C GLN A 6 7.85 15.50 1.07
N LYS A 7 7.03 15.39 2.12
CA LYS A 7 6.15 14.23 2.29
C LYS A 7 5.22 14.14 1.09
N LEU A 8 5.12 12.95 0.53
CA LEU A 8 4.21 12.62 -0.56
C LEU A 8 2.78 12.88 -0.08
N ASP A 9 2.00 13.59 -0.88
CA ASP A 9 0.58 13.81 -0.57
C ASP A 9 -0.13 12.45 -0.43
N PRO A 10 -0.99 12.26 0.59
CA PRO A 10 -1.70 11.01 0.80
C PRO A 10 -2.49 10.55 -0.43
N ASP A 11 -3.19 11.47 -1.10
CA ASP A 11 -3.92 11.19 -2.34
C ASP A 11 -2.98 10.70 -3.46
N ALA A 12 -1.81 11.32 -3.61
CA ALA A 12 -0.82 10.89 -4.61
C ALA A 12 -0.23 9.52 -4.27
N ALA A 13 -0.02 9.22 -2.99
CA ALA A 13 0.43 7.89 -2.53
C ALA A 13 -0.59 6.81 -2.89
N ILE A 14 -1.87 7.10 -2.64
CA ILE A 14 -3.00 6.23 -2.93
C ILE A 14 -3.10 5.95 -4.43
N ASP A 15 -3.07 7.00 -5.26
CA ASP A 15 -3.12 6.85 -6.72
C ASP A 15 -1.98 5.97 -7.24
N ILE A 16 -0.74 6.24 -6.81
CA ILE A 16 0.44 5.47 -7.22
C ILE A 16 0.33 4.01 -6.76
N ALA A 17 -0.02 3.77 -5.49
CA ALA A 17 -0.18 2.42 -4.95
C ALA A 17 -1.26 1.65 -5.72
N TYR A 18 -2.37 2.31 -6.05
CA TYR A 18 -3.48 1.70 -6.75
C TYR A 18 -3.13 1.34 -8.20
N ASP A 19 -2.45 2.22 -8.94
CA ASP A 19 -1.95 1.91 -10.29
C ASP A 19 -1.00 0.70 -10.27
N ILE A 20 0.01 0.70 -9.38
CA ILE A 20 0.97 -0.41 -9.25
C ILE A 20 0.25 -1.71 -8.86
N PHE A 21 -0.73 -1.62 -7.96
CA PHE A 21 -1.53 -2.77 -7.55
C PHE A 21 -2.25 -3.38 -8.73
N LEU A 22 -2.95 -2.60 -9.55
CA LEU A 22 -3.67 -3.13 -10.71
C LEU A 22 -2.74 -3.79 -11.72
N GLU A 23 -1.53 -3.26 -11.91
CA GLU A 23 -0.53 -3.85 -12.81
C GLU A 23 0.05 -5.17 -12.27
N MET A 24 0.28 -5.27 -10.95
CA MET A 24 0.98 -6.40 -10.34
C MET A 24 0.06 -7.46 -9.72
N ALA A 25 -1.17 -7.10 -9.33
CA ALA A 25 -2.12 -7.97 -8.64
C ALA A 25 -2.38 -9.25 -9.43
N GLY A 26 -2.49 -9.13 -10.76
CA GLY A 26 -2.76 -10.25 -11.67
C GLY A 26 -1.80 -11.44 -11.53
N GLU A 27 -0.53 -11.18 -11.20
CA GLU A 27 0.52 -12.19 -11.12
C GLU A 27 0.98 -12.49 -9.69
N ASN A 28 0.68 -11.61 -8.73
CA ASN A 28 1.15 -11.74 -7.35
C ASN A 28 0.07 -12.20 -6.37
N LEU A 29 -1.21 -11.93 -6.63
CA LEU A 29 -2.32 -12.40 -5.78
C LEU A 29 -2.82 -13.76 -6.23
N ASP A 30 -3.38 -14.48 -5.26
CA ASP A 30 -4.11 -15.71 -5.56
C ASP A 30 -5.32 -15.43 -6.46
N PRO A 31 -5.66 -16.36 -7.38
CA PRO A 31 -6.81 -16.19 -8.28
C PRO A 31 -8.14 -15.96 -7.55
N ALA A 32 -8.26 -16.48 -6.33
CA ALA A 32 -9.42 -16.28 -5.47
C ALA A 32 -9.51 -14.84 -4.96
N ASP A 33 -8.39 -14.26 -4.52
CA ASP A 33 -8.32 -12.87 -4.06
C ASP A 33 -8.50 -11.89 -5.23
N ILE A 34 -7.92 -12.16 -6.41
CA ILE A 34 -8.18 -11.37 -7.61
C ILE A 34 -9.67 -11.38 -7.97
N MET A 35 -10.31 -12.54 -7.90
CA MET A 35 -11.74 -12.66 -8.19
C MET A 35 -12.58 -11.92 -7.14
N LEU A 36 -12.21 -12.03 -5.86
CA LEU A 36 -12.87 -11.33 -4.75
C LEU A 36 -12.73 -9.82 -4.90
N PHE A 37 -11.52 -9.33 -5.20
CA PHE A 37 -11.25 -7.95 -5.52
C PHE A 37 -12.13 -7.47 -6.69
N ASN A 38 -12.09 -8.12 -7.85
CA ASN A 38 -12.90 -7.68 -9.00
C ASN A 38 -14.41 -7.68 -8.73
N LEU A 39 -14.90 -8.55 -7.84
CA LEU A 39 -16.32 -8.65 -7.53
C LEU A 39 -16.77 -7.67 -6.44
N GLN A 40 -15.95 -7.44 -5.42
CA GLN A 40 -16.33 -6.69 -4.21
C GLN A 40 -15.66 -5.33 -4.10
N PHE A 41 -14.57 -5.05 -4.83
CA PHE A 41 -13.82 -3.81 -4.67
C PHE A 41 -14.61 -2.57 -5.10
N GLU A 42 -15.55 -2.70 -6.05
CA GLU A 42 -16.42 -1.56 -6.42
C GLU A 42 -17.33 -1.11 -5.26
N GLU A 43 -17.80 -2.04 -4.42
CA GLU A 43 -18.72 -1.75 -3.32
C GLU A 43 -18.04 -1.63 -1.95
N ARG A 44 -16.98 -2.40 -1.73
CA ARG A 44 -16.29 -2.60 -0.44
C ARG A 44 -14.80 -2.32 -0.52
N GLY A 45 -14.29 -1.96 -1.69
CA GLY A 45 -12.88 -1.63 -1.86
C GLY A 45 -12.51 -0.39 -1.08
N ALA A 46 -11.43 -0.49 -0.33
CA ALA A 46 -10.87 0.63 0.39
C ALA A 46 -9.36 0.68 0.15
N VAL A 47 -8.88 1.91 -0.02
CA VAL A 47 -7.46 2.22 -0.04
C VAL A 47 -7.21 3.23 1.06
N GLU A 48 -6.45 2.84 2.07
CA GLU A 48 -6.17 3.68 3.23
C GLU A 48 -4.69 4.04 3.29
N PHE A 49 -4.41 5.33 3.46
CA PHE A 49 -3.10 5.81 3.83
C PHE A 49 -2.95 5.68 5.35
N VAL A 50 -1.95 4.95 5.80
CA VAL A 50 -1.67 4.73 7.22
C VAL A 50 -0.27 5.24 7.58
N GLU A 51 -0.06 5.52 8.86
CA GLU A 51 1.29 5.84 9.34
C GLU A 51 2.18 4.62 9.21
N THR A 52 3.39 4.82 8.68
CA THR A 52 4.33 3.73 8.46
C THR A 52 4.71 3.04 9.76
N ALA A 53 4.50 1.73 9.83
CA ALA A 53 4.87 0.94 11.00
C ALA A 53 6.40 0.81 11.15
N GLU A 54 6.91 0.73 12.38
CA GLU A 54 8.34 0.47 12.62
C GLU A 54 8.73 -1.00 12.37
N ASP A 55 7.75 -1.91 12.30
CA ASP A 55 7.97 -3.37 12.16
C ASP A 55 8.21 -3.84 10.71
N TRP A 56 8.23 -2.94 9.73
CA TRP A 56 8.53 -3.30 8.34
C TRP A 56 9.88 -4.01 8.19
N GLU A 57 10.86 -3.67 9.02
CA GLU A 57 12.15 -4.36 9.04
C GLU A 57 12.02 -5.87 9.25
N GLN A 58 11.06 -6.31 10.07
CA GLN A 58 10.83 -7.72 10.33
C GLN A 58 10.06 -8.39 9.19
N GLU A 59 9.14 -7.66 8.55
CA GLU A 59 8.28 -8.17 7.48
C GLU A 59 9.03 -8.31 6.15
N ILE A 60 9.84 -7.32 5.76
CA ILE A 60 10.57 -7.29 4.47
C ILE A 60 12.08 -7.50 4.62
N GLY A 61 12.62 -7.45 5.84
CA GLY A 61 14.06 -7.66 6.08
C GLY A 61 14.94 -6.46 5.71
N VAL A 62 14.36 -5.27 5.58
CA VAL A 62 15.04 -4.03 5.16
C VAL A 62 14.79 -2.93 6.19
N LEU A 63 15.82 -2.17 6.54
CA LEU A 63 15.72 -1.06 7.49
C LEU A 63 15.00 0.12 6.82
N ILE A 64 13.77 0.42 7.26
CA ILE A 64 12.94 1.49 6.70
C ILE A 64 12.73 2.59 7.77
N ASP A 65 12.92 3.85 7.39
CA ASP A 65 12.58 5.00 8.21
C ASP A 65 11.07 5.35 8.08
N PRO A 66 10.22 5.17 9.11
CA PRO A 66 8.78 5.39 8.99
C PRO A 66 8.40 6.85 8.66
N ASP A 67 9.26 7.82 9.00
CA ASP A 67 9.04 9.24 8.67
C ASP A 67 9.41 9.59 7.22
N ALA A 68 10.16 8.72 6.53
CA ALA A 68 10.61 8.92 5.16
C ALA A 68 9.75 8.17 4.13
N PHE A 69 8.82 7.34 4.57
CA PHE A 69 7.97 6.52 3.72
C PHE A 69 6.49 6.77 4.01
N ALA A 70 5.67 6.51 2.99
CA ALA A 70 4.22 6.48 3.01
C ALA A 70 3.76 5.03 2.99
N GLU A 71 2.90 4.64 3.92
CA GLU A 71 2.28 3.31 3.91
C GLU A 71 0.84 3.40 3.41
N VAL A 72 0.50 2.55 2.44
CA VAL A 72 -0.83 2.50 1.81
C VAL A 72 -1.32 1.07 1.80
N TRP A 73 -2.52 0.84 2.33
CA TRP A 73 -3.15 -0.47 2.38
C TRP A 73 -4.28 -0.55 1.37
N ILE A 74 -4.29 -1.62 0.57
CA ILE A 74 -5.33 -1.89 -0.41
C ILE A 74 -6.05 -3.17 0.02
N GLY A 75 -7.36 -3.05 0.23
CA GLY A 75 -8.16 -4.12 0.79
C GLY A 75 -9.66 -3.94 0.60
N LEU A 76 -10.41 -4.75 1.35
CA LEU A 76 -11.85 -4.63 1.50
C LEU A 76 -12.19 -4.22 2.94
N VAL A 77 -13.19 -3.36 3.05
CA VAL A 77 -13.86 -3.06 4.32
C VAL A 77 -15.06 -3.99 4.52
N ASN A 78 -15.31 -4.33 5.78
CA ASN A 78 -16.51 -5.04 6.17
C ASN A 78 -17.73 -4.09 6.26
N ASP A 79 -18.89 -4.65 6.63
CA ASP A 79 -20.14 -3.89 6.80
C ASP A 79 -20.10 -2.82 7.93
N LYS A 80 -18.99 -2.69 8.65
CA LYS A 80 -18.74 -1.66 9.67
C LYS A 80 -17.68 -0.64 9.25
N ASP A 81 -17.28 -0.61 7.98
CA ASP A 81 -16.21 0.26 7.48
C ASP A 81 -14.82 -0.07 8.09
N GLU A 82 -14.63 -1.27 8.64
CA GLU A 82 -13.32 -1.70 9.16
C GLU A 82 -12.61 -2.54 8.09
N MET A 83 -11.36 -2.18 7.75
CA MET A 83 -10.53 -2.94 6.83
C MET A 83 -10.10 -4.27 7.48
N ASP A 84 -10.83 -5.35 7.18
CA ASP A 84 -10.53 -6.68 7.72
C ASP A 84 -9.75 -7.55 6.72
N ASP A 85 -9.83 -7.23 5.43
CA ASP A 85 -9.24 -8.02 4.36
C ASP A 85 -8.25 -7.18 3.54
N VAL A 86 -6.97 -7.21 3.91
CA VAL A 86 -5.90 -6.47 3.21
C VAL A 86 -5.29 -7.35 2.12
N PHE A 87 -5.44 -6.98 0.85
CA PHE A 87 -4.86 -7.69 -0.28
C PHE A 87 -3.38 -7.36 -0.46
N ALA A 88 -3.01 -6.10 -0.31
CA ALA A 88 -1.63 -5.66 -0.44
C ALA A 88 -1.33 -4.44 0.42
N LYS A 89 -0.09 -4.37 0.90
CA LYS A 89 0.47 -3.22 1.60
C LYS A 89 1.59 -2.64 0.78
N PHE A 90 1.48 -1.37 0.45
CA PHE A 90 2.46 -0.60 -0.28
C PHE A 90 3.21 0.31 0.66
N LEU A 91 4.49 0.43 0.43
CA LEU A 91 5.38 1.33 1.14
C LEU A 91 6.13 2.14 0.11
N ILE A 92 5.90 3.45 0.05
CA ILE A 92 6.40 4.34 -1.00
C ILE A 92 7.29 5.40 -0.36
N SER A 93 8.51 5.55 -0.83
CA SER A 93 9.43 6.59 -0.36
C SER A 93 8.89 7.98 -0.69
N HIS A 94 8.98 8.91 0.27
CA HIS A 94 8.67 10.32 0.05
C HIS A 94 9.71 11.02 -0.85
N HIS A 95 10.86 10.39 -1.12
CA HIS A 95 11.89 10.96 -1.97
C HIS A 95 11.49 10.91 -3.46
N GLU A 96 11.27 12.08 -4.06
CA GLU A 96 10.89 12.18 -5.48
C GLU A 96 12.01 11.78 -6.45
N GLU A 97 13.28 11.99 -6.07
CA GLU A 97 14.45 11.73 -6.92
C GLU A 97 14.81 10.24 -7.05
N ASP A 98 14.55 9.43 -6.01
CA ASP A 98 14.81 7.99 -5.97
C ASP A 98 13.64 7.30 -5.26
N ARG A 99 12.51 7.20 -5.99
CA ARG A 99 11.25 6.74 -5.43
C ARG A 99 11.24 5.22 -5.33
N GLU A 100 11.70 4.73 -4.19
CA GLU A 100 11.63 3.32 -3.84
C GLU A 100 10.20 2.95 -3.41
N PHE A 101 9.77 1.76 -3.81
CA PHE A 101 8.52 1.18 -3.32
C PHE A 101 8.69 -0.29 -2.96
N HIS A 102 7.99 -0.70 -1.90
CA HIS A 102 7.87 -2.09 -1.49
C HIS A 102 6.41 -2.49 -1.47
N VAL A 103 6.14 -3.74 -1.84
CA VAL A 103 4.80 -4.30 -1.79
C VAL A 103 4.83 -5.63 -1.05
N ILE A 104 3.93 -5.80 -0.09
CA ILE A 104 3.63 -7.06 0.56
C ILE A 104 2.26 -7.50 0.08
N TRP A 105 2.21 -8.65 -0.58
CA TRP A 105 0.96 -9.27 -1.00
C TRP A 105 0.45 -10.22 0.08
N LYS A 106 -0.87 -10.33 0.19
CA LYS A 106 -1.55 -11.35 0.99
C LYS A 106 -1.13 -12.75 0.49
N LYS A 107 -0.88 -13.66 1.43
CA LYS A 107 -0.46 -15.06 1.20
C LYS A 107 -1.46 -16.04 1.79
#